data_AF-A0A803Y561-F1
#
_entry.id   AF-A0A803Y561-F1
#
_cell.length_a   1.000
_cell.length_b   1.000
_cell.length_c   1.000
_cell.angle_alpha   90.00
_cell.angle_beta   90.00
_cell.angle_gamma   90.00
#
_symmetry.space_group_name_H-M   'P 1'
#
loop_
_entity.id
_entity.type
_entity.pdbx_description
1 polymer ?
#
loop_
_entity_poly.entity_id
_entity_poly.type
_entity_poly.pdbx_seq_one_letter_code
_entity_poly.pdbx_strand_id
1 'polypeptide(L)'
;MEPNSDEDKLFRPSYVASVELPERTGLVNVEDIKTNLSDEFSSASSSSDMSRRSSLEPRGHIQVCLRIKPFTALERANGLQGCVSLEDSTSVILKPPKSSLSRLIEKTAGQTIQKFTFSRVFGPEATQEEFFEGTMKQPVQDFLEGCNRLVFTYGITNAGKTYTFQGTEDDVGILPRTMDMLFKTIGGRLYTKMDLKPIRWRDYIKLTKDQVREETALKNSLLRLTKEVGDYFTKKR
;
A
#
# COMPACT_ATOMS: atom_id res chain seq x y z
N MET A 1 -48.51 -35.56 -6.73
CA MET A 1 -48.74 -34.31 -5.99
C MET A 1 -47.57 -33.40 -6.30
N GLU A 2 -47.75 -32.53 -7.29
CA GLU A 2 -47.01 -31.27 -7.44
C GLU A 2 -47.65 -30.18 -6.54
N PRO A 3 -47.15 -28.93 -6.43
CA PRO A 3 -45.76 -28.42 -6.31
C PRO A 3 -45.63 -27.24 -5.28
N ASN A 4 -44.46 -26.56 -5.26
CA ASN A 4 -44.12 -25.22 -4.69
C ASN A 4 -43.94 -25.11 -3.15
N SER A 5 -43.02 -24.30 -2.58
CA SER A 5 -42.43 -23.03 -3.03
C SER A 5 -41.06 -22.72 -2.35
N ASP A 6 -40.12 -22.25 -3.16
CA ASP A 6 -39.14 -21.18 -2.90
C ASP A 6 -38.30 -21.19 -1.61
N GLU A 7 -37.04 -21.65 -1.72
CA GLU A 7 -35.97 -21.17 -0.84
C GLU A 7 -35.39 -19.86 -1.38
N ASP A 8 -35.61 -18.78 -0.61
CA ASP A 8 -35.06 -17.45 -0.79
C ASP A 8 -33.53 -17.45 -0.79
N LYS A 9 -32.94 -17.56 -1.99
CA LYS A 9 -31.59 -17.04 -2.22
C LYS A 9 -31.64 -15.52 -2.03
N LEU A 10 -31.14 -15.06 -0.89
CA LEU A 10 -30.78 -13.66 -0.64
C LEU A 10 -29.80 -13.16 -1.70
N PHE A 11 -30.34 -12.68 -2.81
CA PHE A 11 -29.63 -11.91 -3.83
C PHE A 11 -29.09 -10.64 -3.16
N ARG A 12 -27.77 -10.56 -2.98
CA ARG A 12 -27.11 -9.28 -2.75
C ARG A 12 -27.38 -8.40 -3.98
N PRO A 13 -27.95 -7.18 -3.83
CA PRO A 13 -28.11 -6.28 -4.95
C PRO A 13 -26.73 -5.90 -5.49
N SER A 14 -26.35 -6.44 -6.65
CA SER A 14 -25.20 -5.97 -7.40
C SER A 14 -25.57 -4.63 -8.03
N TYR A 15 -24.89 -3.56 -7.63
CA TYR A 15 -25.02 -2.21 -8.21
C TYR A 15 -24.49 -2.08 -9.65
N VAL A 16 -24.39 -3.18 -10.39
CA VAL A 16 -23.96 -3.15 -11.79
C VAL A 16 -25.21 -2.96 -12.64
N ALA A 17 -25.63 -1.71 -12.80
CA ALA A 17 -26.45 -1.34 -13.95
C ALA A 17 -25.70 -1.81 -15.21
N SER A 18 -26.40 -2.52 -16.10
CA SER A 18 -25.89 -2.95 -17.40
C SER A 18 -25.42 -1.74 -18.19
N VAL A 19 -24.12 -1.45 -18.12
CA VAL A 19 -23.46 -0.54 -19.05
C VAL A 19 -23.00 -1.42 -20.21
N GLU A 20 -23.59 -1.23 -21.39
CA GLU A 20 -23.04 -1.79 -22.63
C GLU A 20 -21.60 -1.31 -22.77
N LEU A 21 -20.65 -2.25 -22.76
CA LEU A 21 -19.26 -1.95 -23.04
C LEU A 21 -19.14 -1.45 -24.49
N PRO A 22 -18.45 -0.33 -24.75
CA PRO A 22 -18.14 0.07 -26.12
C PRO A 22 -17.34 -1.05 -26.81
N GLU A 23 -17.73 -1.42 -28.03
CA GLU A 23 -16.95 -2.37 -28.83
C GLU A 23 -15.52 -1.87 -28.98
N ARG A 24 -14.57 -2.72 -28.57
CA ARG A 24 -13.14 -2.45 -28.64
C ARG A 24 -12.69 -2.55 -30.09
N THR A 25 -12.83 -1.46 -30.83
CA THR A 25 -12.30 -1.35 -32.19
C THR A 25 -10.78 -1.17 -32.14
N GLY A 26 -10.06 -2.28 -32.31
CA GLY A 26 -8.62 -2.27 -32.57
C GLY A 26 -7.88 -3.50 -32.07
N LEU A 27 -6.93 -3.98 -32.86
CA LEU A 27 -5.94 -4.97 -32.45
C LEU A 27 -5.21 -4.43 -31.21
N VAL A 28 -5.17 -5.21 -30.12
CA VAL A 28 -4.43 -4.79 -28.91
C VAL A 28 -2.95 -4.75 -29.27
N ASN A 29 -2.42 -3.55 -29.46
CA ASN A 29 -1.00 -3.37 -29.68
C ASN A 29 -0.26 -3.69 -28.36
N VAL A 30 0.47 -4.80 -28.34
CA VAL A 30 1.25 -5.29 -27.21
C VAL A 30 2.72 -4.83 -27.26
N GLU A 31 3.10 -4.05 -28.27
CA GLU A 31 4.45 -3.50 -28.44
C GLU A 31 4.78 -2.50 -27.33
N ASP A 32 3.78 -1.78 -26.81
CA ASP A 32 3.91 -0.84 -25.70
C ASP A 32 4.38 -1.50 -24.39
N ILE A 33 4.09 -2.79 -24.20
CA ILE A 33 4.45 -3.53 -22.97
C ILE A 33 5.98 -3.75 -22.89
N LYS A 34 6.68 -3.69 -24.03
CA LYS A 34 8.14 -3.84 -24.11
C LYS A 34 8.88 -2.50 -24.17
N THR A 35 8.19 -1.37 -24.11
CA THR A 35 8.82 -0.06 -24.18
C THR A 35 9.67 0.19 -22.93
N ASN A 36 10.90 0.64 -23.15
CA ASN A 36 11.76 1.05 -22.05
C ASN A 36 11.34 2.45 -21.60
N LEU A 37 10.65 2.52 -20.47
CA LEU A 37 10.10 3.77 -19.91
C LEU A 37 11.13 4.57 -19.09
N SER A 38 12.41 4.18 -19.07
CA SER A 38 13.46 4.84 -18.27
C SER A 38 13.53 6.34 -18.50
N ASP A 39 13.36 6.75 -19.75
CA ASP A 39 13.52 8.14 -20.18
C ASP A 39 12.30 8.99 -19.79
N GLU A 40 11.10 8.39 -19.77
CA GLU A 40 9.87 9.02 -19.30
C GLU A 40 9.90 9.24 -17.78
N PHE A 41 10.39 8.27 -17.02
CA PHE A 41 10.59 8.44 -15.57
C PHE A 41 11.68 9.47 -15.24
N SER A 42 12.73 9.54 -16.05
CA SER A 42 13.82 10.53 -15.89
C SER A 42 13.33 11.95 -16.16
N SER A 43 12.50 12.13 -17.19
CA SER A 43 11.90 13.44 -17.55
C SER A 43 10.77 13.87 -16.60
N ALA A 44 10.00 12.94 -16.04
CA ALA A 44 9.06 13.25 -14.95
C ALA A 44 9.76 13.73 -13.67
N SER A 45 11.02 13.33 -13.46
CA SER A 45 11.83 13.73 -12.30
C SER A 45 12.43 15.13 -12.44
N SER A 46 12.51 15.68 -13.66
CA SER A 46 13.09 17.02 -13.92
C SER A 46 12.04 18.13 -14.04
N SER A 47 10.76 17.79 -14.25
CA SER A 47 9.68 18.79 -14.42
C SER A 47 9.06 19.29 -13.11
N SER A 48 9.41 18.71 -11.96
CA SER A 48 9.09 19.29 -10.65
C SER A 48 10.10 20.40 -10.35
N ASP A 49 9.64 21.66 -10.43
CA ASP A 49 10.38 22.87 -10.11
C ASP A 49 10.89 22.84 -8.64
N MET A 50 12.08 22.28 -8.44
CA MET A 50 12.73 21.99 -7.15
C MET A 50 13.80 23.03 -6.81
N SER A 51 13.46 24.32 -6.85
CA SER A 51 14.34 25.38 -6.36
C SER A 51 14.35 25.46 -4.82
N ARG A 52 14.82 24.40 -4.16
CA ARG A 52 15.31 24.34 -2.76
C ARG A 52 15.65 22.89 -2.35
N ARG A 53 16.66 22.28 -2.97
CA ARG A 53 17.24 21.02 -2.46
C ARG A 53 18.46 21.33 -1.59
N SER A 54 18.30 21.23 -0.27
CA SER A 54 19.41 20.95 0.64
C SER A 54 19.94 19.54 0.34
N SER A 55 21.26 19.40 0.29
CA SER A 55 22.00 18.18 -0.02
C SER A 55 21.39 16.90 0.59
N LEU A 56 20.84 16.04 -0.26
CA LEU A 56 20.75 14.62 0.03
C LEU A 56 21.28 13.91 -1.20
N GLU A 57 22.34 13.13 -0.96
CA GLU A 57 22.98 12.17 -1.87
C GLU A 57 21.98 11.51 -2.84
N PRO A 58 22.42 11.07 -4.03
CA PRO A 58 21.57 10.38 -4.99
C PRO A 58 21.10 9.05 -4.39
N ARG A 59 20.00 9.10 -3.63
CA ARG A 59 19.34 7.91 -3.11
C ARG A 59 18.77 7.21 -4.34
N GLY A 60 19.33 6.04 -4.66
CA GLY A 60 18.86 5.23 -5.77
C GLY A 60 17.34 5.16 -5.79
N HIS A 61 16.76 5.16 -6.99
CA HIS A 61 15.32 5.26 -7.20
C HIS A 61 14.49 4.14 -6.52
N ILE A 62 15.15 3.09 -6.02
CA ILE A 62 14.54 1.93 -5.38
C ILE A 62 15.27 1.62 -4.06
N GLN A 63 14.51 1.55 -2.98
CA GLN A 63 14.96 1.04 -1.68
C GLN A 63 14.42 -0.38 -1.49
N VAL A 64 15.29 -1.35 -1.21
CA VAL A 64 14.91 -2.75 -0.99
C VAL A 64 15.17 -3.10 0.46
N CYS A 65 14.11 -3.30 1.24
CA CYS A 65 14.18 -3.66 2.65
C CYS A 65 13.76 -5.11 2.86
N LEU A 66 14.50 -5.84 3.69
CA LEU A 66 14.17 -7.20 4.11
C LEU A 66 13.64 -7.19 5.54
N ARG A 67 12.51 -7.85 5.79
CA ARG A 67 11.98 -8.10 7.14
C ARG A 67 11.90 -9.61 7.39
N ILE A 68 12.55 -10.05 8.46
CA ILE A 68 12.57 -11.45 8.87
C ILE A 68 11.45 -11.67 9.89
N LYS A 69 10.50 -12.55 9.60
CA LYS A 69 9.43 -12.92 10.54
C LYS A 69 9.99 -13.78 11.68
N PRO A 70 9.59 -13.56 12.94
CA PRO A 70 9.91 -14.48 14.02
C PRO A 70 9.29 -15.86 13.81
N PHE A 71 9.91 -16.87 14.40
CA PHE A 71 9.38 -18.22 14.41
C PHE A 71 8.12 -18.31 15.28
N THR A 72 7.09 -18.94 14.74
CA THR A 72 5.89 -19.31 15.48
C THR A 72 6.23 -20.36 16.56
N ALA A 73 5.34 -20.51 17.55
CA ALA A 73 5.52 -21.50 18.62
C ALA A 73 5.64 -22.94 18.06
N LEU A 74 4.84 -23.26 17.04
CA LEU A 74 4.88 -24.55 16.36
C LEU A 74 6.21 -24.78 15.61
N GLU A 75 6.73 -23.75 14.93
CA GLU A 75 8.00 -23.83 14.22
C GLU A 75 9.18 -24.04 15.17
N ARG A 76 9.15 -23.39 16.34
CA ARG A 76 10.15 -23.62 17.40
C ARG A 76 10.05 -25.02 18.00
N ALA A 77 8.84 -25.50 18.28
CA ALA A 77 8.61 -26.84 18.82
C ALA A 77 9.07 -27.96 17.87
N ASN A 78 8.91 -27.74 16.56
CA ASN A 78 9.37 -28.66 15.51
C ASN A 78 10.88 -28.63 15.28
N GLY A 79 11.63 -27.84 16.05
CA GLY A 79 13.09 -27.76 15.94
C GLY A 79 13.56 -27.22 14.58
N LEU A 80 12.76 -26.40 13.91
CA LEU A 80 13.16 -25.81 12.62
C LEU A 80 14.42 -24.99 12.83
N GLN A 81 15.46 -25.35 12.07
CA GLN A 81 16.73 -24.65 12.13
C GLN A 81 16.63 -23.33 11.38
N GLY A 82 17.12 -22.25 11.99
CA GLY A 82 17.25 -20.95 11.32
C GLY A 82 18.16 -21.04 10.10
N CYS A 83 17.57 -21.07 8.91
CA CYS A 83 18.30 -21.00 7.64
C CYS A 83 18.76 -19.57 7.29
N VAL A 84 18.28 -18.56 8.03
CA VAL A 84 18.64 -17.15 7.85
C VAL A 84 19.33 -16.67 9.12
N SER A 85 20.54 -16.13 8.98
CA SER A 85 21.26 -15.44 10.05
C SER A 85 21.53 -14.00 9.64
N LEU A 86 21.17 -13.06 10.52
CA LEU A 86 21.48 -11.65 10.36
C LEU A 86 22.98 -11.44 10.61
N GLU A 87 23.68 -10.79 9.68
CA GLU A 87 25.09 -10.44 9.85
C GLU A 87 25.22 -8.98 10.30
N ASP A 88 24.52 -8.07 9.62
CA ASP A 88 24.45 -6.65 9.97
C ASP A 88 23.10 -6.03 9.55
N SER A 89 22.96 -4.71 9.66
CA SER A 89 21.72 -3.97 9.32
C SER A 89 21.40 -3.89 7.83
N THR A 90 22.26 -4.43 6.97
CA THR A 90 22.16 -4.44 5.50
C THR A 90 22.34 -5.82 4.90
N SER A 91 22.89 -6.80 5.63
CA SER A 91 23.26 -8.09 5.07
C SER A 91 22.78 -9.28 5.88
N VAL A 92 22.40 -10.33 5.15
CA VAL A 92 21.95 -11.62 5.70
C VAL A 92 22.72 -12.76 5.06
N ILE A 93 22.90 -13.80 5.86
CA ILE A 93 23.56 -15.03 5.46
C ILE A 93 22.51 -16.15 5.45
N LEU A 94 22.38 -16.84 4.32
CA LEU A 94 21.62 -18.08 4.21
C LEU A 94 22.52 -19.28 4.46
N LYS A 95 22.12 -20.11 5.41
CA LYS A 95 22.79 -21.36 5.78
C LYS A 95 21.87 -22.53 5.45
N PRO A 96 22.35 -23.54 4.69
CA PRO A 96 21.55 -24.72 4.42
C PRO A 96 21.25 -25.49 5.72
N PRO A 97 20.04 -26.06 5.88
CA PRO A 97 19.66 -26.80 7.07
C PRO A 97 20.50 -28.08 7.23
N LYS A 98 20.84 -28.47 8.46
CA LYS A 98 21.70 -29.64 8.76
C LYS A 98 21.15 -30.99 8.28
N SER A 99 19.88 -31.06 7.87
CA SER A 99 19.19 -32.25 7.37
C SER A 99 19.26 -32.41 5.85
N SER A 100 19.78 -31.43 5.09
CA SER A 100 19.94 -31.59 3.65
C SER A 100 21.01 -32.66 3.35
N LEU A 101 20.69 -33.56 2.42
CA LEU A 101 21.59 -34.60 1.89
C LEU A 101 22.89 -34.06 1.24
N SER A 102 23.10 -32.75 1.28
CA SER A 102 24.31 -32.05 0.82
C SER A 102 25.59 -32.52 1.53
N ARG A 103 25.51 -33.14 2.72
CA ARG A 103 26.67 -33.75 3.38
C ARG A 103 27.38 -34.82 2.55
N LEU A 104 26.72 -35.45 1.56
CA LEU A 104 27.40 -36.44 0.71
C LEU A 104 28.32 -35.80 -0.34
N ILE A 105 28.07 -34.54 -0.71
CA ILE A 105 28.87 -33.76 -1.68
C ILE A 105 29.90 -32.86 -0.97
N GLU A 106 29.67 -32.54 0.30
CA GLU A 106 30.50 -31.65 1.13
C GLU A 106 31.90 -32.17 1.47
N LYS A 107 32.27 -33.42 1.12
CA LYS A 107 33.68 -33.86 1.23
C LYS A 107 34.60 -33.20 0.19
N THR A 108 34.06 -32.48 -0.80
CA THR A 108 34.86 -31.90 -1.89
C THR A 108 34.61 -30.40 -2.16
N ALA A 109 33.50 -29.83 -1.69
CA ALA A 109 33.23 -28.40 -1.84
C ALA A 109 32.63 -27.83 -0.56
N GLY A 110 33.28 -26.83 0.05
CA GLY A 110 32.90 -26.24 1.33
C GLY A 110 31.45 -25.74 1.39
N GLN A 111 30.93 -25.60 2.60
CA GLN A 111 29.57 -25.09 2.87
C GLN A 111 29.30 -23.82 2.05
N THR A 112 28.33 -23.87 1.15
CA THR A 112 27.95 -22.72 0.30
C THR A 112 27.11 -21.75 1.11
N ILE A 113 27.78 -20.92 1.91
CA ILE A 113 27.18 -19.82 2.66
C ILE A 113 26.87 -18.70 1.65
N GLN A 114 25.59 -18.40 1.45
CA GLN A 114 25.19 -17.32 0.54
C GLN A 114 24.92 -16.04 1.32
N LYS A 115 25.53 -14.93 0.92
CA LYS A 115 25.33 -13.61 1.50
C LYS A 115 24.50 -12.74 0.56
N PHE A 116 23.49 -12.07 1.10
CA PHE A 116 22.64 -11.13 0.38
C PHE A 116 22.68 -9.77 1.06
N THR A 117 22.69 -8.70 0.26
CA THR A 117 22.71 -7.31 0.73
C THR A 117 21.44 -6.57 0.31
N PHE A 118 20.91 -5.78 1.22
CA PHE A 118 19.69 -4.99 1.11
C PHE A 118 19.96 -3.55 1.56
N SER A 119 19.08 -2.63 1.24
CA SER A 119 19.16 -1.26 1.75
C SER A 119 18.99 -1.22 3.28
N ARG A 120 18.16 -2.12 3.82
CA ARG A 120 18.04 -2.34 5.26
C ARG A 120 17.49 -3.74 5.54
N VAL A 121 17.93 -4.34 6.63
CA VAL A 121 17.44 -5.63 7.15
C VAL A 121 16.88 -5.43 8.55
N PHE A 122 15.69 -5.97 8.76
CA PHE A 122 14.98 -5.99 10.04
C PHE A 122 14.86 -7.43 10.52
N GLY A 123 15.45 -7.71 11.68
CA GLY A 123 15.41 -9.03 12.29
C GLY A 123 14.05 -9.40 12.89
N PRO A 124 13.92 -10.64 13.42
CA PRO A 124 12.71 -11.14 14.08
C PRO A 124 12.14 -10.26 15.19
N GLU A 125 13.02 -9.55 15.90
CA GLU A 125 12.66 -8.70 17.04
C GLU A 125 12.18 -7.30 16.63
N ALA A 126 12.26 -6.95 15.33
CA ALA A 126 11.89 -5.63 14.85
C ALA A 126 10.37 -5.39 14.95
N THR A 127 10.02 -4.39 15.74
CA THR A 127 8.63 -3.95 15.95
C THR A 127 8.06 -3.29 14.69
N GLN A 128 6.73 -3.17 14.61
CA GLN A 128 6.09 -2.41 13.52
C GLN A 128 6.52 -0.94 13.52
N GLU A 129 6.74 -0.36 14.70
CA GLU A 129 7.17 1.03 14.85
C GLU A 129 8.58 1.25 14.31
N GLU A 130 9.55 0.42 14.73
CA GLU A 130 10.93 0.51 14.23
C GLU A 130 10.99 0.24 12.72
N PHE A 131 10.18 -0.70 12.22
CA PHE A 131 10.07 -0.97 10.80
C PHE A 131 9.52 0.25 10.04
N PHE A 132 8.44 0.85 10.54
CA PHE A 132 7.83 2.03 9.94
C PHE A 132 8.81 3.21 9.93
N GLU A 133 9.45 3.50 11.05
CA GLU A 133 10.40 4.60 11.19
C GLU A 133 11.60 4.43 10.24
N GLY A 134 12.09 3.20 10.11
CA GLY A 134 13.24 2.87 9.27
C GLY A 134 12.95 2.76 7.76
N THR A 135 11.68 2.72 7.34
CA THR A 135 11.33 2.49 5.93
C THR A 135 10.34 3.50 5.34
N MET A 136 9.34 3.92 6.12
CA MET A 136 8.18 4.66 5.63
C MET A 136 8.18 6.12 6.01
N LYS A 137 8.84 6.53 7.10
CA LYS A 137 8.85 7.93 7.55
C LYS A 137 9.27 8.89 6.45
N GLN A 138 10.42 8.63 5.80
CA GLN A 138 10.93 9.50 4.75
C GLN A 138 10.00 9.51 3.52
N PRO A 139 9.57 8.35 2.95
CA PRO A 139 8.57 8.35 1.88
C PRO A 139 7.30 9.14 2.19
N VAL A 140 6.79 9.06 3.42
CA VAL A 140 5.59 9.83 3.81
C VAL A 140 5.87 11.32 3.86
N GLN A 141 7.05 11.74 4.35
CA GLN A 141 7.48 13.14 4.29
C GLN A 141 7.61 13.64 2.86
N ASP A 142 8.26 12.86 1.99
CA ASP A 142 8.43 13.23 0.59
C ASP A 142 7.07 13.36 -0.11
N PHE A 143 6.10 12.49 0.21
CA PHE A 143 4.73 12.59 -0.28
C PHE A 143 4.04 13.89 0.17
N LEU A 144 4.22 14.28 1.43
CA LEU A 144 3.71 15.54 1.95
C LEU A 144 4.35 16.77 1.29
N GLU A 145 5.56 16.61 0.74
CA GLU A 145 6.27 17.61 -0.07
C GLU A 145 5.88 17.59 -1.56
N GLY A 146 4.95 16.72 -1.96
CA GLY A 146 4.46 16.61 -3.33
C GLY A 146 5.22 15.59 -4.20
N CYS A 147 6.11 14.79 -3.63
CA CYS A 147 6.82 13.74 -4.36
C CYS A 147 6.05 12.41 -4.35
N ASN A 148 5.78 11.84 -5.52
CA ASN A 148 5.11 10.54 -5.59
C ASN A 148 5.99 9.42 -5.04
N ARG A 149 5.40 8.54 -4.23
CA ARG A 149 6.07 7.37 -3.65
C ARG A 149 5.24 6.11 -3.89
N LEU A 150 5.91 5.00 -4.16
CA LEU A 150 5.30 3.70 -4.39
C LEU A 150 5.96 2.66 -3.51
N VAL A 151 5.14 1.86 -2.83
CA VAL A 151 5.59 0.86 -1.86
C VAL A 151 5.03 -0.50 -2.23
N PHE A 152 5.91 -1.49 -2.27
CA PHE A 152 5.55 -2.88 -2.54
C PHE A 152 5.93 -3.75 -1.35
N THR A 153 5.03 -4.67 -0.98
CA THR A 153 5.35 -5.76 -0.06
C THR A 153 5.47 -7.06 -0.84
N TYR A 154 6.66 -7.64 -0.89
CA TYR A 154 6.94 -8.88 -1.60
C TYR A 154 7.23 -10.04 -0.64
N GLY A 155 6.92 -11.26 -1.07
CA GLY A 155 7.19 -12.48 -0.31
C GLY A 155 6.15 -13.57 -0.57
N ILE A 156 6.44 -14.79 -0.11
CA ILE A 156 5.52 -15.93 -0.21
C ILE A 156 4.32 -15.78 0.76
N THR A 157 3.31 -16.63 0.61
CA THR A 157 2.21 -16.74 1.59
C THR A 157 2.78 -17.03 2.99
N ASN A 158 2.18 -16.45 4.03
CA ASN A 158 2.64 -16.56 5.42
C ASN A 158 4.02 -15.92 5.75
N ALA A 159 4.61 -15.16 4.82
CA ALA A 159 5.85 -14.40 5.07
C ALA A 159 5.66 -13.15 5.95
N GLY A 160 4.41 -12.77 6.28
CA GLY A 160 4.12 -11.58 7.09
C GLY A 160 3.86 -10.29 6.29
N LYS A 161 3.52 -10.38 5.00
CA LYS A 161 3.15 -9.21 4.17
C LYS A 161 1.97 -8.42 4.74
N THR A 162 0.85 -9.09 5.00
CA THR A 162 -0.36 -8.46 5.58
C THR A 162 -0.09 -7.92 6.97
N TYR A 163 0.64 -8.66 7.81
CA TYR A 163 1.07 -8.16 9.12
C TYR A 163 1.92 -6.89 8.99
N THR A 164 2.88 -6.85 8.06
CA THR A 164 3.71 -5.65 7.85
C THR A 164 2.90 -4.46 7.33
N PHE A 165 2.04 -4.68 6.34
CA PHE A 165 1.31 -3.59 5.69
C PHE A 165 0.13 -3.07 6.52
N GLN A 166 -0.70 -3.97 7.05
CA GLN A 166 -1.91 -3.63 7.80
C GLN A 166 -1.68 -3.70 9.32
N GLY A 167 -0.98 -4.74 9.78
CA GLY A 167 -0.79 -5.01 11.21
C GLY A 167 -1.97 -5.73 11.86
N THR A 168 -1.98 -5.70 13.19
CA THR A 168 -3.09 -6.15 14.04
C THR A 168 -3.72 -4.95 14.73
N GLU A 169 -4.79 -5.18 15.52
CA GLU A 169 -5.40 -4.12 16.33
C GLU A 169 -4.43 -3.59 17.40
N ASP A 170 -3.68 -4.48 18.04
CA ASP A 170 -2.69 -4.12 19.07
C ASP A 170 -1.38 -3.59 18.48
N ASP A 171 -1.02 -4.01 17.26
CA ASP A 171 0.26 -3.68 16.63
C ASP A 171 0.08 -3.31 15.15
N VAL A 172 -0.38 -2.07 14.96
CA VAL A 172 -0.74 -1.50 13.66
C VAL A 172 0.45 -1.40 12.71
N GLY A 173 0.21 -1.65 11.41
CA GLY A 173 1.26 -1.70 10.38
C GLY A 173 1.50 -0.39 9.64
N ILE A 174 2.10 -0.51 8.45
CA ILE A 174 2.48 0.64 7.60
C ILE A 174 1.29 1.54 7.28
N LEU A 175 0.18 0.96 6.80
CA LEU A 175 -0.98 1.70 6.29
C LEU A 175 -1.61 2.58 7.38
N PRO A 176 -2.06 2.04 8.53
CA PRO A 176 -2.64 2.86 9.59
C PRO A 176 -1.66 3.90 10.16
N ARG A 177 -0.38 3.56 10.35
CA ARG A 177 0.65 4.52 10.81
C ARG A 177 0.90 5.64 9.81
N THR A 178 0.87 5.34 8.51
CA THR A 178 0.95 6.34 7.45
C THR A 178 -0.23 7.29 7.52
N MET A 179 -1.45 6.77 7.63
CA MET A 179 -2.66 7.61 7.73
C MET A 179 -2.61 8.51 8.96
N ASP A 180 -2.21 7.97 10.12
CA ASP A 180 -2.03 8.74 11.34
C ASP A 180 -1.02 9.89 11.15
N MET A 181 0.15 9.61 10.56
CA MET A 181 1.16 10.62 10.26
C MET A 181 0.65 11.70 9.30
N LEU A 182 -0.09 11.32 8.26
CA LEU A 182 -0.71 12.24 7.30
C LEU A 182 -1.70 13.17 8.01
N PHE A 183 -2.64 12.62 8.78
CA PHE A 183 -3.66 13.42 9.46
C PHE A 183 -3.08 14.29 10.57
N LYS A 184 -2.06 13.80 11.31
CA LYS A 184 -1.31 14.63 12.27
C LYS A 184 -0.63 15.81 11.59
N THR A 185 -0.07 15.61 10.39
CA THR A 185 0.57 16.69 9.62
C THR A 185 -0.44 17.70 9.08
N ILE A 186 -1.63 17.23 8.68
CA ILE A 186 -2.73 18.11 8.24
C ILE A 186 -3.31 18.91 9.41
N GLY A 187 -3.23 18.38 10.64
CA GLY A 187 -3.70 19.03 11.86
C GLY A 187 -3.23 20.47 12.00
N GLY A 188 -4.16 21.43 11.84
CA GLY A 188 -3.88 22.87 11.90
C GLY A 188 -3.70 23.57 10.55
N ARG A 189 -3.64 22.82 9.43
CA ARG A 189 -3.58 23.35 8.05
C ARG A 189 -4.88 23.11 7.27
N LEU A 190 -5.99 22.92 7.98
CA LEU A 190 -7.28 22.70 7.33
C LEU A 190 -7.74 23.98 6.64
N TYR A 191 -7.95 23.88 5.33
CA TYR A 191 -8.60 24.95 4.59
C TYR A 191 -10.10 24.94 4.90
N THR A 192 -10.59 25.97 5.59
CA THR A 192 -11.97 26.01 6.12
C THR A 192 -13.01 26.53 5.14
N LYS A 193 -12.58 27.18 4.06
CA LYS A 193 -13.50 27.73 3.06
C LYS A 193 -13.97 26.62 2.12
N MET A 194 -15.23 26.72 1.71
CA MET A 194 -15.87 25.77 0.80
C MET A 194 -15.79 26.23 -0.66
N ASP A 195 -14.72 26.92 -1.04
CA ASP A 195 -14.49 27.45 -2.40
C ASP A 195 -13.48 26.63 -3.20
N LEU A 196 -13.10 25.44 -2.73
CA LEU A 196 -12.25 24.51 -3.47
C LEU A 196 -13.04 23.25 -3.84
N LYS A 197 -13.06 22.90 -5.13
CA LYS A 197 -13.68 21.69 -5.66
C LYS A 197 -12.59 20.72 -6.17
N PRO A 198 -12.45 19.53 -5.59
CA PRO A 198 -11.45 18.55 -6.05
C PRO A 198 -11.71 18.08 -7.48
N ILE A 199 -10.64 17.88 -8.27
CA ILE A 199 -10.66 17.26 -9.60
C ILE A 199 -9.62 16.14 -9.64
N ARG A 200 -9.97 14.99 -10.26
CA ARG A 200 -9.01 13.92 -10.61
C ARG A 200 -8.06 13.49 -9.48
N TRP A 201 -8.54 13.52 -8.24
CA TRP A 201 -7.83 13.16 -7.01
C TRP A 201 -6.55 13.94 -6.66
N ARG A 202 -6.00 14.77 -7.56
CA ARG A 202 -4.77 15.54 -7.34
C ARG A 202 -4.93 17.05 -7.50
N ASP A 203 -5.96 17.50 -8.22
CA ASP A 203 -6.17 18.90 -8.53
C ASP A 203 -7.38 19.47 -7.80
N TYR A 204 -7.48 20.79 -7.83
CA TYR A 204 -8.67 21.51 -7.35
C TYR A 204 -8.99 22.69 -8.27
N ILE A 205 -10.27 23.02 -8.38
CA ILE A 205 -10.73 24.30 -8.94
C ILE A 205 -11.10 25.21 -7.78
N LYS A 206 -10.66 26.46 -7.86
CA LYS A 206 -11.19 27.51 -6.99
C LYS A 206 -12.48 28.07 -7.59
N LEU A 207 -13.57 27.95 -6.84
CA LEU A 207 -14.90 28.38 -7.23
C LEU A 207 -15.06 29.90 -7.04
N THR A 208 -15.83 30.52 -7.91
CA THR A 208 -16.28 31.91 -7.71
C THR A 208 -17.33 31.98 -6.61
N LYS A 209 -17.60 33.18 -6.07
CA LYS A 209 -18.64 33.36 -5.03
C LYS A 209 -20.02 32.88 -5.47
N ASP A 210 -20.34 33.06 -6.75
CA ASP A 210 -21.63 32.61 -7.31
C ASP A 210 -21.69 31.09 -7.43
N GLN A 211 -20.62 30.46 -7.90
CA GLN A 211 -20.51 29.00 -7.95
C GLN A 211 -20.59 28.36 -6.56
N VAL A 212 -19.98 28.96 -5.54
CA VAL A 212 -20.09 28.47 -4.15
C VAL A 212 -21.53 28.53 -3.66
N ARG A 213 -22.29 29.59 -3.99
CA ARG A 213 -23.71 29.70 -3.63
C ARG A 213 -24.55 28.63 -4.30
N GLU A 214 -24.34 28.38 -5.59
CA GLU A 214 -25.06 27.35 -6.35
C GLU A 214 -24.78 25.95 -5.78
N GLU A 215 -23.50 25.60 -5.60
CA GLU A 215 -23.09 24.31 -5.03
C GLU A 215 -23.62 24.11 -3.60
N THR A 216 -23.64 25.17 -2.78
CA THR A 216 -24.21 25.12 -1.42
C THR A 216 -25.72 24.90 -1.45
N ALA A 217 -26.44 25.57 -2.36
CA ALA A 217 -27.88 25.36 -2.54
C ALA A 217 -28.18 23.92 -3.00
N LEU A 218 -27.40 23.40 -3.93
CA LEU A 218 -27.53 22.04 -4.45
C LEU A 218 -27.24 21.00 -3.37
N LYS A 219 -26.15 21.17 -2.60
CA LYS A 219 -25.81 20.35 -1.43
C LYS A 219 -26.96 20.32 -0.41
N ASN A 220 -27.51 21.48 -0.05
CA ASN A 220 -28.59 21.56 0.93
C ASN A 220 -29.88 20.89 0.43
N SER A 221 -30.20 21.04 -0.85
CA SER A 221 -31.33 20.34 -1.48
C SER A 221 -31.16 18.81 -1.41
N LEU A 222 -29.98 18.31 -1.75
CA LEU A 222 -29.65 16.89 -1.77
C LEU A 222 -29.64 16.26 -0.36
N LEU A 223 -29.10 17.00 0.63
CA LEU A 223 -29.12 16.59 2.04
C LEU A 223 -30.54 16.58 2.62
N ARG A 224 -31.41 17.49 2.20
CA ARG A 224 -32.82 17.50 2.62
C ARG A 224 -33.56 16.28 2.08
N LEU A 225 -33.37 15.96 0.80
CA LEU A 225 -33.96 14.77 0.15
C LEU A 225 -33.57 13.48 0.87
N THR A 226 -32.30 13.34 1.27
CA THR A 226 -31.82 12.15 1.99
C THR A 226 -32.36 12.07 3.42
N LYS A 227 -32.54 13.21 4.09
CA LYS A 227 -33.15 13.26 5.43
C LYS A 227 -34.63 12.86 5.40
N GLU A 228 -35.37 13.32 4.39
CA GLU A 228 -36.77 12.95 4.19
C GLU A 228 -36.91 11.43 3.99
N VAL A 229 -36.06 10.80 3.17
CA VAL A 229 -36.05 9.34 2.99
C VAL A 229 -35.75 8.60 4.30
N GLY A 230 -34.80 9.08 5.12
CA GLY A 230 -34.49 8.49 6.42
C GLY A 230 -35.67 8.53 7.40
N ASP A 231 -36.40 9.64 7.45
CA ASP A 231 -37.57 9.79 8.32
C ASP A 231 -38.74 8.90 7.85
N TYR A 232 -38.91 8.69 6.53
CA TYR A 232 -39.89 7.73 5.99
C TYR A 232 -39.62 6.28 6.41
N PHE A 233 -38.36 5.86 6.55
CA PHE A 233 -38.01 4.52 7.03
C PHE A 233 -38.14 4.38 8.56
N THR A 234 -38.03 5.48 9.30
CA THR A 234 -38.13 5.47 10.77
C THR A 234 -39.58 5.49 11.24
N LYS A 235 -40.51 6.04 10.45
CA LYS A 235 -41.95 6.13 10.77
C LYS A 235 -42.78 4.89 10.43
N LYS A 236 -42.16 3.87 9.81
CA LYS A 236 -42.82 2.63 9.35
C LYS A 236 -42.47 1.38 10.19
N ARG A 237 -41.83 1.58 11.34
CA ARG A 237 -41.63 0.54 12.37
C ARG A 237 -42.54 0.79 13.56
#